data_AF-A0A1E3B8G9-F1
#
_entry.id   AF-A0A1E3B8G9-F1
#
_cell.length_a   1.000
_cell.length_b   1.000
_cell.length_c   1.000
_cell.angle_alpha   90.00
_cell.angle_beta   90.00
_cell.angle_gamma   90.00
#
_symmetry.space_group_name_H-M   'P 1'
#
loop_
_entity.id
_entity.type
_entity.pdbx_description
1 polymer ?
#
loop_
_entity_poly.entity_id
_entity_poly.type
_entity_poly.pdbx_seq_one_letter_code
_entity_poly.pdbx_strand_id
1 'polypeptide(L)'
;MQSPDAPTHPWEWVTINFITQLPTSQGYDSITVITDRMTKYIHLVPAKGTMTAADMAQIFLKHVITNHGIPQKITSDRDKLFTSKFWTTLTNLMGIEHCLTTAYHPQANGQTEQTNQMIEQYLQHYINYEQDDWVRFLPMAQFAYNNAEHSTLKVTPFYANYGYHPVLYEKPRPQESTSEVANETVQKLKGLHNQLS
;
A
#
# COMPACT_ATOMS: atom_id res chain seq x y z
N MET A 1 18.68 24.15 16.10
CA MET A 1 18.37 23.13 15.08
C MET A 1 17.17 22.34 15.58
N GLN A 2 15.97 22.59 15.05
CA GLN A 2 14.83 21.70 15.27
C GLN A 2 15.16 20.38 14.57
N SER A 3 15.02 19.26 15.28
CA SER A 3 14.98 17.94 14.65
C SER A 3 13.89 18.00 13.56
N PRO A 4 14.11 17.48 12.34
CA PRO A 4 13.01 17.35 11.40
C PRO A 4 11.94 16.49 12.06
N ASP A 5 10.71 17.01 12.17
CA ASP A 5 9.61 16.25 12.74
C ASP A 5 9.48 14.93 11.97
N ALA A 6 9.49 13.81 12.70
CA ALA A 6 9.42 12.47 12.16
C ALA A 6 8.45 11.65 13.02
N PRO A 7 7.74 10.67 12.44
CA PRO A 7 6.90 9.78 13.21
C PRO A 7 7.75 9.00 14.21
N THR A 8 7.24 8.87 15.43
CA THR A 8 7.85 8.18 16.57
C THR A 8 7.37 6.74 16.71
N HIS A 9 6.20 6.42 16.15
CA HIS A 9 5.68 5.05 16.11
C HIS A 9 5.03 4.73 14.75
N PRO A 10 4.89 3.42 14.40
CA PRO A 10 4.20 3.01 13.18
C PRO A 10 2.79 3.59 13.11
N TRP A 11 2.38 3.97 11.90
CA TRP A 11 1.07 4.53 11.54
C TRP A 11 0.73 5.88 12.17
N GLU A 12 1.68 6.55 12.83
CA GLU A 12 1.46 7.91 13.32
C GLU A 12 1.22 8.87 12.15
N TRP A 13 2.02 8.74 11.09
CA TRP A 13 1.94 9.55 9.88
C TRP A 13 1.81 8.66 8.64
N VAL A 14 0.81 8.93 7.81
CA VAL A 14 0.54 8.13 6.61
C VAL A 14 0.55 8.99 5.36
N THR A 15 0.95 8.39 4.23
CA THR A 15 0.74 8.98 2.90
C THR A 15 -0.30 8.20 2.12
N ILE A 16 -1.12 8.91 1.34
CA ILE A 16 -2.12 8.30 0.45
C ILE A 16 -1.87 8.79 -0.97
N ASN A 17 -1.71 7.85 -1.90
CA ASN A 17 -1.49 8.11 -3.32
C ASN A 17 -2.37 7.19 -4.19
N PHE A 18 -2.49 7.51 -5.47
CA PHE A 18 -3.22 6.70 -6.43
C PHE A 18 -2.34 6.31 -7.61
N ILE A 19 -2.47 5.06 -8.05
CA ILE A 19 -2.05 4.60 -9.37
C ILE A 19 -3.30 4.51 -10.21
N THR A 20 -3.37 5.26 -11.31
CA THR A 20 -4.59 5.42 -12.10
C THR A 20 -4.36 4.98 -13.54
N GLN A 21 -5.43 4.95 -14.35
CA GLN A 21 -5.39 4.61 -15.77
C GLN A 21 -4.88 3.19 -16.04
N LEU A 22 -5.18 2.25 -15.13
CA LEU A 22 -4.87 0.84 -15.32
C LEU A 22 -5.92 0.19 -16.24
N PRO A 23 -5.57 -0.90 -16.95
CA PRO A 23 -6.56 -1.76 -17.59
C PRO A 23 -7.63 -2.18 -16.58
N THR A 24 -8.88 -2.27 -17.00
CA THR A 24 -9.95 -2.69 -16.07
C THR A 24 -9.73 -4.14 -15.64
N SER A 25 -9.71 -4.39 -14.32
CA SER A 25 -9.64 -5.72 -13.73
C SER A 25 -10.67 -5.85 -12.61
N GLN A 26 -11.53 -6.86 -12.66
CA GLN A 26 -12.62 -7.07 -11.69
C GLN A 26 -13.48 -5.81 -11.43
N GLY A 27 -13.61 -4.92 -12.43
CA GLY A 27 -14.34 -3.66 -12.32
C GLY A 27 -13.58 -2.49 -11.66
N TYR A 28 -12.29 -2.66 -11.37
CA TYR A 28 -11.37 -1.63 -10.88
C TYR A 28 -10.43 -1.17 -11.98
N ASP A 29 -9.99 0.09 -11.93
CA ASP A 29 -9.11 0.72 -12.94
C ASP A 29 -7.97 1.54 -12.29
N SER A 30 -7.88 1.49 -10.96
CA SER A 30 -6.96 2.27 -10.15
C SER A 30 -6.57 1.51 -8.88
N ILE A 31 -5.49 1.90 -8.23
CA ILE A 31 -5.04 1.37 -6.94
C ILE A 31 -4.84 2.53 -5.98
N THR A 32 -5.44 2.46 -4.79
CA THR A 32 -5.08 3.32 -3.67
C THR A 32 -3.88 2.72 -2.94
N VAL A 33 -2.81 3.50 -2.82
CA VAL A 33 -1.59 3.15 -2.11
C VAL A 33 -1.57 3.93 -0.81
N ILE A 34 -1.59 3.22 0.33
CA ILE A 34 -1.47 3.84 1.66
C ILE A 34 -0.16 3.37 2.28
N THR A 35 0.70 4.30 2.66
CA THR A 35 2.05 3.99 3.16
C THR A 35 2.23 4.57 4.56
N ASP A 36 2.70 3.76 5.49
CA ASP A 36 3.20 4.23 6.78
C ASP A 36 4.57 4.91 6.59
N ARG A 37 4.72 6.14 7.10
CA ARG A 37 5.94 6.94 6.90
C ARG A 37 7.14 6.40 7.66
N MET A 38 6.93 5.74 8.80
CA MET A 38 8.00 5.22 9.64
C MET A 38 8.56 3.91 9.09
N THR A 39 7.70 2.91 8.94
CA THR A 39 8.05 1.53 8.59
C THR A 39 8.07 1.29 7.09
N LYS A 40 7.57 2.23 6.29
CA LYS A 40 7.37 2.09 4.83
C LYS A 40 6.39 0.97 4.47
N TYR A 41 5.64 0.43 5.43
CA TYR A 41 4.66 -0.61 5.16
C TYR A 41 3.52 -0.05 4.30
N ILE A 42 3.12 -0.80 3.28
CA ILE A 42 2.06 -0.37 2.36
C ILE A 42 0.81 -1.24 2.43
N HIS A 43 -0.32 -0.61 2.15
CA HIS A 43 -1.54 -1.26 1.67
C HIS A 43 -1.77 -0.90 0.20
N LEU A 44 -2.03 -1.92 -0.62
CA LEU A 44 -2.46 -1.79 -2.01
C LEU A 44 -3.94 -2.17 -2.10
N VAL A 45 -4.80 -1.19 -2.38
CA VAL A 45 -6.25 -1.38 -2.39
C VAL A 45 -6.81 -1.14 -3.79
N PRO A 46 -7.46 -2.11 -4.44
CA PRO A 46 -8.17 -1.87 -5.70
C PRO A 46 -9.20 -0.75 -5.55
N ALA A 47 -9.20 0.20 -6.49
CA ALA A 47 -10.04 1.38 -6.49
C ALA A 47 -10.55 1.70 -7.91
N LYS A 48 -11.47 2.67 -7.98
CA LYS A 48 -11.96 3.22 -9.24
C LYS A 48 -11.52 4.68 -9.35
N GLY A 49 -11.13 5.14 -10.53
CA GLY A 49 -10.81 6.55 -10.78
C GLY A 49 -12.04 7.46 -10.63
N THR A 50 -13.23 6.87 -10.66
CA THR A 50 -14.52 7.52 -10.41
C THR A 50 -14.96 7.50 -8.94
N MET A 51 -14.14 6.94 -8.05
CA MET A 51 -14.40 6.87 -6.62
C MET A 51 -14.66 8.26 -6.03
N THR A 52 -15.50 8.33 -4.99
CA THR A 52 -15.80 9.57 -4.26
C THR A 52 -14.95 9.69 -2.98
N ALA A 53 -14.95 10.87 -2.36
CA ALA A 53 -14.23 11.06 -1.09
C ALA A 53 -14.83 10.22 0.05
N ALA A 54 -16.13 9.91 -0.03
CA ALA A 54 -16.82 9.02 0.90
C ALA A 54 -16.34 7.56 0.76
N ASP A 55 -16.18 7.09 -0.48
CA ASP A 55 -15.62 5.77 -0.74
C ASP A 55 -14.16 5.67 -0.27
N MET A 56 -13.35 6.72 -0.48
CA MET A 56 -11.99 6.81 0.06
C MET A 56 -11.99 6.72 1.60
N ALA A 57 -12.95 7.36 2.27
CA ALA A 57 -13.08 7.27 3.72
C ALA A 57 -13.41 5.84 4.19
N GLN A 58 -14.19 5.08 3.41
CA GLN A 58 -14.44 3.66 3.69
C GLN A 58 -13.18 2.81 3.53
N ILE A 59 -12.40 3.04 2.48
CA ILE A 59 -11.09 2.39 2.30
C ILE A 59 -10.18 2.71 3.49
N PHE A 60 -10.10 3.98 3.87
CA PHE A 60 -9.25 4.43 4.97
C PHE A 60 -9.67 3.83 6.31
N LEU A 61 -10.97 3.79 6.60
CA LEU A 61 -11.52 3.13 7.78
C LEU A 61 -11.10 1.66 7.84
N LYS A 62 -11.34 0.91 6.75
CA LYS A 62 -11.13 -0.54 6.68
C LYS A 62 -9.65 -0.96 6.70
N HIS A 63 -8.77 -0.17 6.10
CA HIS A 63 -7.37 -0.56 5.91
C HIS A 63 -6.41 0.09 6.90
N VAL A 64 -6.76 1.29 7.41
CA VAL A 64 -5.92 2.02 8.36
C VAL A 64 -6.53 1.97 9.75
N ILE A 65 -7.69 2.58 9.94
CA ILE A 65 -8.24 2.82 11.28
C ILE A 65 -8.51 1.51 12.03
N THR A 66 -9.14 0.53 11.39
CA THR A 66 -9.46 -0.75 12.06
C THR A 66 -8.25 -1.59 12.41
N ASN A 67 -7.11 -1.39 11.72
CA ASN A 67 -5.91 -2.21 11.90
C ASN A 67 -4.87 -1.52 12.79
N HIS A 68 -4.80 -0.18 12.71
CA HIS A 68 -3.67 0.61 13.19
C HIS A 68 -4.09 1.81 14.06
N GLY A 69 -5.39 2.13 14.10
CA GLY A 69 -5.90 3.33 14.74
C GLY A 69 -5.85 4.57 13.85
N ILE A 70 -6.26 5.71 14.42
CA ILE A 70 -6.28 7.00 13.71
C ILE A 70 -4.84 7.56 13.67
N PRO A 71 -4.31 7.92 12.48
CA PRO A 71 -3.03 8.61 12.40
C PRO A 71 -3.19 10.07 12.85
N GLN A 72 -2.09 10.65 13.34
CA GLN A 72 -2.03 12.08 13.62
C GLN A 72 -1.97 12.91 12.33
N LYS A 73 -1.28 12.39 11.29
CA LYS A 73 -1.01 13.13 10.05
C LYS A 73 -1.28 12.29 8.82
N ILE A 74 -2.00 12.88 7.85
CA ILE A 74 -2.15 12.35 6.49
C ILE A 74 -1.47 13.31 5.53
N THR A 75 -0.63 12.77 4.64
CA THR A 75 -0.09 13.51 3.49
C THR A 75 -0.63 12.92 2.19
N SER A 76 -1.20 13.75 1.33
CA SER A 76 -1.72 13.31 0.02
C SER A 76 -1.35 14.30 -1.08
N ASP A 77 -1.50 13.89 -2.34
CA ASP A 77 -1.51 14.84 -3.45
C ASP A 77 -2.73 15.78 -3.40
N ARG A 78 -2.83 16.66 -4.40
CA ARG A 78 -3.91 17.64 -4.53
C ARG A 78 -5.11 17.10 -5.31
N ASP A 79 -5.32 15.79 -5.37
CA ASP A 79 -6.51 15.23 -6.00
C ASP A 79 -7.80 15.86 -5.42
N LYS A 80 -8.83 15.97 -6.27
CA LYS A 80 -10.15 16.52 -5.93
C LYS A 80 -10.77 15.82 -4.72
N LEU A 81 -10.45 14.55 -4.48
CA LEU A 81 -10.90 13.77 -3.33
C LEU A 81 -10.40 14.39 -2.03
N PHE A 82 -9.10 14.68 -1.96
CA PHE A 82 -8.43 15.18 -0.77
C PHE A 82 -8.66 16.67 -0.53
N THR A 83 -8.98 17.42 -1.58
CA THR A 83 -9.38 18.83 -1.48
C THR A 83 -10.89 19.04 -1.32
N SER A 84 -11.68 17.95 -1.30
CA SER A 84 -13.12 18.03 -1.16
C SER A 84 -13.54 18.50 0.24
N LYS A 85 -14.64 19.25 0.32
CA LYS A 85 -15.24 19.67 1.59
C LYS A 85 -15.50 18.48 2.52
N PHE A 86 -15.93 17.35 1.96
CA PHE A 86 -16.18 16.13 2.72
C PHE A 86 -14.92 15.63 3.40
N TRP A 87 -13.84 15.41 2.64
CA TRP A 87 -12.58 14.86 3.18
C TRP A 87 -11.97 15.79 4.23
N THR A 88 -11.88 17.09 3.93
CA THR A 88 -11.34 18.07 4.87
C THR A 88 -12.18 18.17 6.15
N THR A 89 -13.51 18.07 6.05
CA THR A 89 -14.37 18.09 7.25
C THR A 89 -14.18 16.81 8.06
N LEU A 90 -14.11 15.65 7.39
CA LEU A 90 -13.90 14.35 8.03
C LEU A 90 -12.59 14.33 8.82
N THR A 91 -11.47 14.66 8.19
CA THR A 91 -10.15 14.63 8.84
C THR A 91 -10.10 15.59 10.03
N ASN A 92 -10.66 16.80 9.90
CA ASN A 92 -10.76 17.75 11.01
C ASN A 92 -11.60 17.22 12.18
N LEU A 93 -12.76 16.62 11.91
CA LEU A 93 -13.62 16.05 12.95
C LEU A 93 -12.97 14.85 13.66
N MET A 94 -12.07 14.16 12.97
CA MET A 94 -11.30 13.04 13.52
C MET A 94 -10.00 13.47 14.20
N GLY A 95 -9.68 14.77 14.22
CA GLY A 95 -8.44 15.30 14.81
C GLY A 95 -7.18 14.98 14.01
N ILE A 96 -7.31 14.73 12.71
CA ILE A 96 -6.21 14.37 11.81
C ILE A 96 -5.68 15.62 11.11
N GLU A 97 -4.37 15.89 11.23
CA GLU A 97 -3.70 16.92 10.43
C GLU A 97 -3.56 16.43 8.98
N HIS A 98 -4.26 17.07 8.05
CA HIS A 98 -4.17 16.74 6.63
C HIS A 98 -3.28 17.75 5.89
N CYS A 99 -2.16 17.25 5.37
CA CYS A 99 -1.19 18.01 4.58
C CYS A 99 -1.31 17.64 3.10
N LEU A 100 -1.41 18.64 2.23
CA LEU A 100 -1.32 18.44 0.78
C LEU A 100 0.14 18.60 0.35
N THR A 101 0.66 17.67 -0.47
CA THR A 101 1.98 17.85 -1.07
C THR A 101 1.98 19.09 -1.95
N THR A 102 3.10 19.82 -1.94
CA THR A 102 3.35 20.85 -2.95
C THR A 102 4.06 20.18 -4.12
N ALA A 103 3.82 20.65 -5.34
CA ALA A 103 4.55 20.19 -6.52
C ALA A 103 6.08 20.51 -6.48
N TYR A 104 6.58 21.14 -5.40
CA TYR A 104 7.89 21.79 -5.34
C TYR A 104 8.53 21.76 -3.94
N HIS A 105 8.49 20.64 -3.21
CA HIS A 105 9.32 20.46 -1.99
C HIS A 105 10.19 19.18 -2.06
N PRO A 106 11.38 19.26 -2.68
CA PRO A 106 12.26 18.11 -2.92
C PRO A 106 12.72 17.35 -1.66
N GLN A 107 12.88 18.03 -0.52
CA GLN A 107 13.47 17.43 0.69
C GLN A 107 12.49 16.55 1.50
N ALA A 108 11.20 16.90 1.54
CA ALA A 108 10.18 16.10 2.21
C ALA A 108 9.53 15.08 1.26
N ASN A 109 9.39 15.44 -0.01
CA ASN A 109 8.79 14.58 -1.03
C ASN A 109 9.77 13.53 -1.56
N GLY A 110 11.09 13.73 -1.53
CA GLY A 110 12.05 12.83 -2.20
C GLY A 110 11.94 11.36 -1.79
N GLN A 111 11.66 11.06 -0.50
CA GLN A 111 11.43 9.68 -0.06
C GLN A 111 10.06 9.13 -0.47
N THR A 112 9.00 9.95 -0.41
CA THR A 112 7.65 9.53 -0.80
C THR A 112 7.57 9.32 -2.32
N GLU A 113 8.18 10.21 -3.10
CA GLU A 113 8.27 10.14 -4.56
C GLU A 113 9.09 8.94 -5.02
N GLN A 114 10.24 8.64 -4.38
CA GLN A 114 11.01 7.43 -4.69
C GLN A 114 10.24 6.15 -4.34
N THR A 115 9.52 6.14 -3.21
CA THR A 115 8.69 5.00 -2.81
C THR A 115 7.54 4.77 -3.79
N ASN A 116 6.83 5.83 -4.18
CA ASN A 116 5.75 5.76 -5.15
C ASN A 116 6.25 5.32 -6.53
N GLN A 117 7.36 5.86 -7.00
CA GLN A 117 7.98 5.45 -8.27
C GLN A 117 8.42 4.00 -8.24
N MET A 118 8.97 3.52 -7.13
CA MET A 118 9.32 2.11 -6.96
C MET A 118 8.08 1.23 -7.01
N ILE A 119 6.99 1.61 -6.34
CA ILE A 119 5.72 0.88 -6.35
C ILE A 119 5.10 0.89 -7.75
N GLU A 120 5.10 2.03 -8.44
CA GLU A 120 4.63 2.15 -9.82
C GLU A 120 5.45 1.28 -10.78
N GLN A 121 6.79 1.35 -10.71
CA GLN A 121 7.68 0.50 -11.52
C GLN A 121 7.50 -0.98 -11.21
N TYR A 122 7.37 -1.33 -9.92
CA TYR A 122 7.13 -2.70 -9.50
C TYR A 122 5.81 -3.22 -10.07
N LEU A 123 4.73 -2.45 -9.93
CA LEU A 123 3.42 -2.80 -10.45
C LEU A 123 3.37 -2.78 -11.99
N GLN A 124 4.13 -1.93 -12.68
CA GLN A 124 4.24 -1.92 -14.14
C GLN A 124 4.73 -3.27 -14.71
N HIS A 125 5.57 -4.01 -13.99
CA HIS A 125 6.00 -5.35 -14.42
C HIS A 125 4.87 -6.39 -14.36
N TYR A 126 3.83 -6.15 -13.55
CA TYR A 126 2.66 -7.03 -13.38
C TYR A 126 1.40 -6.55 -14.11
N ILE A 127 1.46 -5.38 -14.76
CA ILE A 127 0.30 -4.74 -15.40
C ILE A 127 0.43 -4.78 -16.93
N ASN A 128 1.56 -5.23 -17.50
CA ASN A 128 1.82 -5.03 -18.92
C ASN A 128 1.26 -6.12 -19.87
N TYR A 129 0.70 -5.61 -20.96
CA TYR A 129 0.23 -6.13 -22.25
C TYR A 129 -1.04 -6.99 -22.37
N GLU A 130 -1.41 -7.88 -21.43
CA GLU A 130 -2.68 -8.65 -21.54
C GLU A 130 -3.57 -8.69 -20.27
N GLN A 131 -3.14 -8.11 -19.14
CA GLN A 131 -3.60 -8.54 -17.81
C GLN A 131 -4.79 -7.73 -17.23
N ASP A 132 -6.00 -8.26 -17.44
CA ASP A 132 -7.24 -7.90 -16.75
C ASP A 132 -7.39 -8.55 -15.37
N ASP A 133 -6.29 -9.07 -14.80
CA ASP A 133 -6.27 -9.84 -13.55
C ASP A 133 -5.36 -9.27 -12.47
N TRP A 134 -4.80 -8.07 -12.65
CA TRP A 134 -3.91 -7.41 -11.67
C TRP A 134 -4.51 -7.32 -10.26
N VAL A 135 -5.84 -7.20 -10.12
CA VAL A 135 -6.53 -7.21 -8.82
C VAL A 135 -6.23 -8.48 -8.04
N ARG A 136 -6.07 -9.63 -8.71
CA ARG A 136 -5.74 -10.92 -8.08
C ARG A 136 -4.32 -10.98 -7.55
N PHE A 137 -3.40 -10.21 -8.14
CA PHE A 137 -1.99 -10.22 -7.76
C PHE A 137 -1.65 -9.21 -6.67
N LEU A 138 -2.50 -8.21 -6.42
CA LEU A 138 -2.25 -7.19 -5.40
C LEU A 138 -1.90 -7.73 -4.01
N PRO A 139 -2.55 -8.77 -3.46
CA PRO A 139 -2.16 -9.32 -2.17
C PRO A 139 -0.71 -9.81 -2.15
N MET A 140 -0.27 -10.50 -3.21
CA MET A 140 1.10 -11.00 -3.33
C MET A 140 2.10 -9.88 -3.60
N ALA A 141 1.73 -8.88 -4.42
CA ALA A 141 2.56 -7.71 -4.67
C ALA A 141 2.79 -6.89 -3.38
N GLN A 142 1.74 -6.68 -2.59
CA GLN A 142 1.84 -6.03 -1.29
C GLN A 142 2.73 -6.82 -0.33
N PHE A 143 2.54 -8.14 -0.26
CA PHE A 143 3.34 -9.00 0.60
C PHE A 143 4.82 -8.93 0.23
N ALA A 144 5.14 -9.05 -1.05
CA ALA A 144 6.51 -9.04 -1.53
C ALA A 144 7.18 -7.68 -1.32
N TYR A 145 6.50 -6.57 -1.62
CA TYR A 145 7.02 -5.23 -1.30
C TYR A 145 7.31 -5.10 0.20
N ASN A 146 6.35 -5.46 1.05
CA ASN A 146 6.51 -5.33 2.50
C ASN A 146 7.58 -6.28 3.05
N ASN A 147 7.94 -7.34 2.34
CA ASN A 147 8.96 -8.30 2.76
C ASN A 147 10.31 -8.13 2.04
N ALA A 148 10.45 -7.15 1.15
CA ALA A 148 11.72 -6.79 0.54
C ALA A 148 12.53 -5.88 1.47
N GLU A 149 13.86 -6.01 1.50
CA GLU A 149 14.70 -5.13 2.31
C GLU A 149 14.64 -3.70 1.74
N HIS A 150 14.22 -2.76 2.57
CA HIS A 150 14.15 -1.36 2.15
C HIS A 150 15.50 -0.69 2.38
N SER A 151 16.10 -0.13 1.32
CA SER A 151 17.47 0.40 1.32
C SER A 151 17.75 1.44 2.42
N THR A 152 16.75 2.24 2.78
CA THR A 152 16.81 3.24 3.87
C THR A 152 16.63 2.63 5.26
N LEU A 153 15.78 1.61 5.41
CA LEU A 153 15.48 1.01 6.72
C LEU A 153 16.51 -0.05 7.12
N LYS A 154 17.19 -0.69 6.15
CA LYS A 154 18.06 -1.86 6.34
C LYS A 154 17.35 -3.08 6.94
N VAL A 155 16.02 -3.04 6.96
CA VAL A 155 15.12 -4.11 7.37
C VAL A 155 13.91 -4.10 6.42
N THR A 156 13.10 -5.15 6.47
CA THR A 156 11.85 -5.21 5.69
C THR A 156 10.78 -4.32 6.34
N PRO A 157 9.90 -3.66 5.57
CA PRO A 157 8.76 -2.94 6.12
C PRO A 157 7.89 -3.80 7.05
N PHE A 158 7.72 -5.08 6.73
CA PHE A 158 6.99 -6.05 7.54
C PHE A 158 7.63 -6.20 8.93
N TYR A 159 8.95 -6.39 8.99
CA TYR A 159 9.66 -6.49 10.25
C TYR A 159 9.60 -5.19 11.04
N ALA A 160 9.79 -4.04 10.39
CA ALA A 160 9.68 -2.74 11.05
C ALA A 160 8.27 -2.50 11.63
N ASN A 161 7.23 -3.00 10.97
CA ASN A 161 5.84 -2.84 11.38
C ASN A 161 5.41 -3.82 12.49
N TYR A 162 5.77 -5.10 12.39
CA TYR A 162 5.26 -6.14 13.27
C TYR A 162 6.29 -6.72 14.25
N GLY A 163 7.58 -6.45 14.04
CA GLY A 163 8.67 -6.97 14.87
C GLY A 163 9.07 -8.43 14.59
N TYR A 164 8.59 -9.04 13.51
CA TYR A 164 8.97 -10.40 13.10
C TYR A 164 9.01 -10.53 11.57
N HIS A 165 9.72 -11.55 11.07
CA HIS A 165 9.75 -11.85 9.63
C HIS A 165 8.62 -12.81 9.25
N PRO A 166 7.87 -12.55 8.17
CA PRO A 166 6.78 -13.42 7.75
C PRO A 166 7.33 -14.70 7.12
N VAL A 167 6.61 -15.81 7.33
CA VAL A 167 6.86 -17.09 6.66
C VAL A 167 5.73 -17.33 5.64
N LEU A 168 6.06 -17.34 4.35
CA LEU A 168 5.06 -17.51 3.30
C LEU A 168 4.61 -18.97 3.15
N TYR A 169 5.54 -19.91 3.25
CA TYR A 169 5.24 -21.33 3.20
C TYR A 169 6.22 -22.12 4.06
N GLU A 170 5.71 -23.16 4.71
CA GLU A 170 6.50 -24.13 5.46
C GLU A 170 6.57 -25.47 4.73
N LYS A 171 7.31 -26.41 5.32
CA LYS A 171 7.31 -27.79 4.84
C LYS A 171 5.87 -28.33 4.87
N PRO A 172 5.36 -28.89 3.76
CA PRO A 172 4.04 -29.49 3.74
C PRO A 172 3.90 -30.54 4.84
N ARG A 173 2.75 -30.57 5.51
CA ARG A 173 2.44 -31.65 6.45
C ARG A 173 2.34 -32.98 5.69
N PRO A 174 2.83 -34.10 6.26
CA PRO A 174 2.74 -35.40 5.61
C PRO A 174 1.27 -35.85 5.55
N GLN A 175 0.63 -35.63 4.41
CA GLN A 175 -0.74 -36.01 4.12
C GLN A 175 -0.88 -36.25 2.60
N GLU A 176 -1.71 -37.22 2.20
CA GLU A 176 -2.06 -37.39 0.80
C GLU A 176 -2.85 -36.17 0.30
N SER A 177 -2.35 -35.52 -0.73
CA SER A 177 -3.05 -34.42 -1.37
C SER A 177 -4.13 -34.96 -2.29
N THR A 178 -5.39 -34.71 -1.95
CA THR A 178 -6.55 -35.19 -2.71
C THR A 178 -7.17 -34.14 -3.63
N SER A 179 -6.62 -32.91 -3.64
CA SER A 179 -7.13 -31.79 -4.43
C SER A 179 -6.08 -31.24 -5.37
N GLU A 180 -6.23 -31.53 -6.67
CA GLU A 180 -5.39 -30.99 -7.73
C GLU A 180 -5.42 -29.46 -7.77
N VAL A 181 -6.60 -28.85 -7.59
CA VAL A 181 -6.78 -27.40 -7.54
C VAL A 181 -5.99 -26.77 -6.39
N ALA A 182 -5.95 -27.42 -5.22
CA ALA A 182 -5.17 -26.92 -4.09
C ALA A 182 -3.66 -27.01 -4.37
N ASN A 183 -3.21 -28.11 -5.00
CA ASN A 183 -1.81 -28.28 -5.41
C ASN A 183 -1.39 -27.19 -6.41
N GLU A 184 -2.19 -26.97 -7.45
CA GLU A 184 -1.94 -25.90 -8.43
C GLU A 184 -1.90 -24.52 -7.78
N THR A 185 -2.82 -24.26 -6.84
CA THR A 185 -2.88 -22.97 -6.12
C THR A 185 -1.59 -22.74 -5.32
N VAL A 186 -1.10 -23.74 -4.60
CA VAL A 186 0.17 -23.66 -3.85
C VAL A 186 1.35 -23.46 -4.80
N GLN A 187 1.39 -24.13 -5.94
CA GLN A 187 2.46 -23.94 -6.93
C GLN A 187 2.43 -22.53 -7.55
N LYS A 188 1.24 -22.00 -7.86
CA LYS A 188 1.07 -20.62 -8.33
C LYS A 188 1.54 -19.61 -7.29
N LEU A 189 1.17 -19.78 -6.01
CA LEU A 189 1.62 -18.91 -4.92
C LEU A 189 3.15 -18.92 -4.76
N LYS A 190 3.77 -20.10 -4.82
CA LYS A 190 5.24 -20.24 -4.77
C LYS A 190 5.90 -19.59 -5.99
N GLY A 191 5.35 -19.81 -7.18
CA GLY A 191 5.83 -19.21 -8.42
C GLY A 191 5.79 -17.68 -8.37
N LEU A 192 4.66 -17.11 -7.94
CA LEU A 192 4.49 -15.68 -7.76
C LEU A 192 5.52 -15.12 -6.79
N HIS A 193 5.71 -15.74 -5.62
CA HIS A 193 6.70 -15.29 -4.65
C HIS A 193 8.12 -15.24 -5.21
N ASN A 194 8.55 -16.27 -5.96
CA ASN A 194 9.87 -16.31 -6.57
C ASN A 194 10.05 -15.27 -7.68
N GLN A 195 8.97 -14.86 -8.34
CA GLN A 195 9.00 -13.77 -9.33
C GLN A 195 9.03 -12.38 -8.66
N LEU A 196 8.54 -12.29 -7.43
CA LEU A 196 8.29 -11.05 -6.69
C LEU A 196 9.40 -10.70 -5.68
N SER A 197 10.27 -11.65 -5.34
CA SER A 197 11.37 -11.54 -4.36
C SER A 197 12.72 -11.38 -5.05
#